data_AF-A0AA43LZR8-F1
#
_entry.id   AF-A0AA43LZR8-F1
#
_cell.length_a   1.000
_cell.length_b   1.000
_cell.length_c   1.000
_cell.angle_alpha   90.00
_cell.angle_beta   90.00
_cell.angle_gamma   90.00
#
_symmetry.space_group_name_H-M   'P 1'
#
loop_
_entity.id
_entity.type
_entity.pdbx_description
1 polymer ?
#
loop_
_entity_poly.entity_id
_entity_poly.type
_entity_poly.pdbx_seq_one_letter_code
_entity_poly.pdbx_strand_id
1 'polypeptide(L)'
;MQAIWRNEWVHEYETPWSIFEKLSFANRVSRDDIFKLSGNSIERNKINPKKGDRKIDLFSLRSFDESILEMIFGLNLVKFTQQSIQSLTKPLHSNRFPNTSWFSKHLRWCNQCISYGHHSWLHQFKLLEHCPFHKVKLEDNCARCKKNIPFVFSNRFFGNAFSCKCGFEFADFSSTLWENWDTKFKIVDSATLHWLSLSNTNQEDGRILILPEFGNLNILSVFHPYIAKKSFTKDNNKISIDDFYYSTQFNKELYYNNVDTFQTVDRHIRKNVLWKHSNCIKQFWQLLKNDGEDFPDICPYAYAYVNWRKTLLKTERFYRSDIRINDVARSGGRFGYELLTRAITDDIKLLLEEYVLKNNGEKINKDTLEWIQEHWTYRFSLMFFYECLKYSGDILVNDKKNTNWDKILMDTKANFKIAFKYQEVNVMSAKRINLMMYYENTIDTKIVEHHCPNHSLRKKRAISKMKSYVPARISIEYPKNYELINYVSSYIKKHDY
;
A
#
# COMPACT_ATOMS: atom_id res chain seq x y z
N MET A 1 -2.10 -39.59 22.80
CA MET A 1 -1.22 -39.88 21.65
C MET A 1 0.14 -39.30 21.97
N GLN A 2 1.22 -40.09 21.92
CA GLN A 2 2.58 -39.54 22.02
C GLN A 2 2.93 -38.97 20.64
N ALA A 3 2.80 -37.66 20.47
CA ALA A 3 3.33 -36.98 19.29
C ALA A 3 4.85 -36.86 19.44
N ILE A 4 5.58 -37.08 18.36
CA ILE A 4 7.00 -36.75 18.28
C ILE A 4 7.09 -35.22 18.27
N TRP A 5 7.48 -34.66 19.41
CA TRP A 5 7.63 -33.23 19.60
C TRP A 5 8.74 -32.95 20.61
N ARG A 6 9.45 -31.84 20.40
CA ARG A 6 10.42 -31.33 21.36
C ARG A 6 10.20 -29.84 21.60
N ASN A 7 10.17 -29.42 22.86
CA ASN A 7 9.80 -28.05 23.23
C ASN A 7 10.85 -27.03 22.74
N GLU A 8 12.11 -27.44 22.62
CA GLU A 8 13.19 -26.61 22.09
C GLU A 8 13.05 -26.24 20.60
N TRP A 9 12.12 -26.88 19.88
CA TRP A 9 11.83 -26.54 18.48
C TRP A 9 11.03 -25.25 18.32
N VAL A 10 10.50 -24.68 19.40
CA VAL A 10 9.75 -23.42 19.37
C VAL A 10 10.66 -22.26 19.71
N HIS A 11 10.76 -21.31 18.79
CA HIS A 11 11.58 -20.10 18.96
C HIS A 11 10.74 -18.89 19.28
N GLU A 12 11.38 -17.84 19.81
CA GLU A 12 10.74 -16.55 20.02
C GLU A 12 10.12 -16.01 18.72
N TYR A 13 8.93 -15.42 18.84
CA TYR A 13 8.15 -14.92 17.70
C TYR A 13 7.80 -15.97 16.64
N GLU A 14 7.96 -17.27 16.87
CA GLU A 14 7.62 -18.28 15.87
C GLU A 14 6.11 -18.29 15.57
N THR A 15 5.73 -18.48 14.31
CA THR A 15 4.32 -18.53 13.97
C THR A 15 3.74 -19.92 14.22
N PRO A 16 2.44 -20.01 14.53
CA PRO A 16 1.73 -21.29 14.55
C PRO A 16 1.86 -22.06 13.24
N TRP A 17 2.02 -21.37 12.11
CA TRP A 17 2.24 -22.02 10.82
C TRP A 17 3.45 -22.96 10.88
N SER A 18 4.67 -22.48 11.13
CA SER A 18 5.85 -23.37 11.15
C SER A 18 5.79 -24.39 12.27
N ILE A 19 5.21 -24.06 13.43
CA ILE A 19 5.01 -25.02 14.53
C ILE A 19 4.15 -26.22 14.06
N PHE A 20 3.05 -25.95 13.37
CA PHE A 20 2.22 -27.00 12.80
C PHE A 20 2.88 -27.74 11.62
N GLU A 21 3.65 -27.04 10.78
CA GLU A 21 4.43 -27.67 9.71
C GLU A 21 5.49 -28.64 10.28
N LYS A 22 6.19 -28.24 11.36
CA LYS A 22 7.14 -29.09 12.09
C LYS A 22 6.46 -30.34 12.64
N LEU A 23 5.30 -30.17 13.31
CA LEU A 23 4.52 -31.28 13.85
C LEU A 23 4.08 -32.24 12.73
N SER A 24 3.58 -31.69 11.62
CA SER A 24 3.16 -32.43 10.43
C SER A 24 4.31 -33.25 9.83
N PHE A 25 5.48 -32.64 9.70
CA PHE A 25 6.68 -33.28 9.16
C PHE A 25 7.19 -34.41 10.08
N ALA A 26 7.41 -34.11 11.37
CA ALA A 26 7.99 -35.07 12.32
C ALA A 26 7.10 -36.31 12.56
N ASN A 27 5.77 -36.13 12.47
CA ASN A 27 4.80 -37.21 12.72
C ASN A 27 4.23 -37.81 11.43
N ARG A 28 4.62 -37.30 10.25
CA ARG A 28 4.06 -37.68 8.94
C ARG A 28 2.53 -37.63 8.89
N VAL A 29 1.95 -36.61 9.53
CA VAL A 29 0.50 -36.40 9.60
C VAL A 29 0.08 -35.23 8.74
N SER A 30 -1.14 -35.24 8.23
CA SER A 30 -1.69 -34.08 7.52
C SER A 30 -2.21 -33.02 8.49
N ARG A 31 -2.40 -31.80 7.99
CA ARG A 31 -3.08 -30.73 8.74
C ARG A 31 -4.52 -31.12 9.14
N ASP A 32 -5.18 -31.97 8.35
CA ASP A 32 -6.53 -32.44 8.69
C ASP A 32 -6.48 -33.38 9.89
N ASP A 33 -5.43 -34.19 10.03
CA ASP A 33 -5.26 -35.10 11.16
C ASP A 33 -4.92 -34.34 12.44
N ILE A 34 -4.03 -33.34 12.34
CA ILE A 34 -3.76 -32.41 13.45
C ILE A 34 -5.06 -31.74 13.90
N PHE A 35 -5.89 -31.25 12.96
CA PHE A 35 -7.15 -30.59 13.31
C PHE A 35 -8.21 -31.53 13.87
N LYS A 36 -8.32 -32.78 13.40
CA LYS A 36 -9.23 -33.76 14.02
C LYS A 36 -8.89 -33.99 15.49
N LEU A 37 -7.60 -34.03 15.80
CA LEU A 37 -7.09 -34.24 17.14
C LEU A 37 -7.30 -33.01 18.03
N SER A 38 -6.90 -31.83 17.54
CA SER A 38 -6.77 -30.61 18.34
C SER A 38 -7.85 -29.55 18.09
N GLY A 39 -8.77 -29.77 17.17
CA GLY A 39 -9.89 -28.86 16.92
C GLY A 39 -10.88 -28.84 18.10
N ASN A 40 -11.48 -27.68 18.38
CA ASN A 40 -12.49 -27.56 19.44
C ASN A 40 -13.78 -28.33 19.07
N SER A 41 -14.62 -28.64 20.07
CA SER A 41 -15.85 -29.43 19.87
C SER A 41 -16.82 -28.82 18.84
N ILE A 42 -16.96 -27.49 18.82
CA ILE A 42 -17.87 -26.76 17.93
C ILE A 42 -17.42 -26.91 16.47
N GLU A 43 -16.15 -26.67 16.18
CA GLU A 43 -15.61 -26.72 14.81
C GLU A 43 -15.47 -28.16 14.30
N ARG A 44 -15.26 -29.15 15.18
CA ARG A 44 -15.30 -30.57 14.81
C ARG A 44 -16.70 -31.03 14.37
N ASN A 45 -17.74 -30.48 15.01
CA ASN A 45 -19.13 -30.86 14.77
C ASN A 45 -19.80 -30.14 13.59
N LYS A 46 -19.13 -29.17 12.94
CA LYS A 46 -19.67 -28.53 11.72
C LYS A 46 -19.74 -29.54 10.56
N ILE A 47 -20.98 -29.83 10.13
CA ILE A 47 -21.31 -30.76 9.04
C ILE A 47 -20.97 -30.13 7.67
N ASN A 48 -19.72 -30.34 7.21
CA ASN A 48 -19.18 -30.34 5.82
C ASN A 48 -19.37 -29.07 4.92
N PRO A 49 -18.50 -28.81 3.90
CA PRO A 49 -18.30 -29.71 2.75
C PRO A 49 -16.84 -29.84 2.26
N LYS A 50 -16.41 -31.08 1.95
CA LYS A 50 -15.12 -31.49 1.35
C LYS A 50 -13.88 -31.37 2.26
N LYS A 51 -13.27 -32.54 2.58
CA LYS A 51 -11.95 -32.65 3.21
C LYS A 51 -10.95 -31.75 2.47
N GLY A 52 -10.24 -30.89 3.19
CA GLY A 52 -9.22 -30.00 2.64
C GLY A 52 -9.63 -28.54 2.35
N ASP A 53 -10.91 -28.16 2.39
CA ASP A 53 -11.35 -26.78 2.10
C ASP A 53 -11.42 -25.85 3.33
N ARG A 54 -11.17 -26.39 4.53
CA ARG A 54 -11.16 -25.59 5.77
C ARG A 54 -10.01 -24.59 5.73
N LYS A 55 -10.33 -23.31 5.94
CA LYS A 55 -9.37 -22.22 6.13
C LYS A 55 -9.45 -21.80 7.58
N ILE A 56 -8.50 -22.27 8.37
CA ILE A 56 -8.44 -21.98 9.80
C ILE A 56 -7.48 -20.81 10.03
N ASP A 57 -7.95 -19.85 10.83
CA ASP A 57 -7.21 -18.66 11.20
C ASP A 57 -6.01 -19.01 12.11
N LEU A 58 -4.84 -18.48 11.76
CA LEU A 58 -3.59 -18.68 12.51
C LEU A 58 -3.26 -17.53 13.46
N PHE A 59 -4.03 -16.43 13.43
CA PHE A 59 -3.81 -15.29 14.33
C PHE A 59 -4.41 -15.52 15.71
N SER A 60 -5.63 -16.04 15.77
CA SER A 60 -6.37 -16.22 17.03
C SER A 60 -6.35 -17.65 17.55
N LEU A 61 -6.16 -18.64 16.65
CA LEU A 61 -6.23 -20.07 16.94
C LEU A 61 -7.54 -20.53 17.60
N ARG A 62 -8.61 -19.73 17.52
CA ARG A 62 -9.91 -20.00 18.16
C ARG A 62 -10.55 -21.32 17.74
N SER A 63 -10.18 -21.86 16.59
CA SER A 63 -10.70 -23.14 16.09
C SER A 63 -10.09 -24.36 16.77
N PHE A 64 -9.06 -24.19 17.60
CA PHE A 64 -8.39 -25.25 18.32
C PHE A 64 -8.80 -25.29 19.80
N ASP A 65 -8.66 -26.46 20.40
CA ASP A 65 -8.75 -26.68 21.84
C ASP A 65 -7.40 -26.35 22.48
N GLU A 66 -7.37 -25.28 23.27
CA GLU A 66 -6.16 -24.76 23.92
C GLU A 66 -5.47 -25.79 24.80
N SER A 67 -6.25 -26.61 25.53
CA SER A 67 -5.71 -27.63 26.43
C SER A 67 -5.02 -28.77 25.67
N ILE A 68 -5.56 -29.14 24.51
CA ILE A 68 -4.96 -30.16 23.64
C ILE A 68 -3.68 -29.63 22.99
N LEU A 69 -3.69 -28.37 22.52
CA LEU A 69 -2.48 -27.75 21.98
C LEU A 69 -1.37 -27.67 23.03
N GLU A 70 -1.70 -27.28 24.26
CA GLU A 70 -0.73 -27.20 25.36
C GLU A 70 -0.17 -28.59 25.73
N MET A 71 -1.00 -29.63 25.72
CA MET A 71 -0.55 -31.01 25.91
C MET A 71 0.42 -31.47 24.80
N ILE A 72 0.16 -31.10 23.54
CA ILE A 72 1.00 -31.50 22.40
C ILE A 72 2.33 -30.73 22.42
N PHE A 73 2.27 -29.41 22.59
CA PHE A 73 3.42 -28.54 22.38
C PHE A 73 4.22 -28.25 23.65
N GLY A 74 3.70 -28.63 24.82
CA GLY A 74 4.29 -28.30 26.12
C GLY A 74 4.25 -26.80 26.45
N LEU A 75 3.44 -26.03 25.73
CA LEU A 75 3.26 -24.59 25.93
C LEU A 75 1.89 -24.12 25.46
N ASN A 76 1.38 -23.06 26.09
CA ASN A 76 0.14 -22.43 25.69
C ASN A 76 0.31 -21.64 24.37
N LEU A 77 0.06 -22.29 23.23
CA LEU A 77 0.31 -21.73 21.90
C LEU A 77 -0.56 -20.50 21.60
N VAL A 78 -1.77 -20.44 22.15
CA VAL A 78 -2.69 -19.29 21.99
C VAL A 78 -2.09 -18.05 22.64
N LYS A 79 -1.69 -18.17 23.92
CA LYS A 79 -1.04 -17.09 24.66
C LYS A 79 0.28 -16.67 24.03
N PHE A 80 1.11 -17.64 23.65
CA PHE A 80 2.39 -17.39 22.97
C PHE A 80 2.21 -16.57 21.67
N THR A 81 1.21 -16.94 20.86
CA THR A 81 0.88 -16.23 19.61
C THR A 81 0.42 -14.81 19.89
N GLN A 82 -0.49 -14.63 20.85
CA GLN A 82 -1.01 -13.31 21.22
C GLN A 82 0.09 -12.39 21.76
N GLN A 83 0.98 -12.90 22.61
CA GLN A 83 2.11 -12.13 23.14
C GLN A 83 3.10 -11.71 22.04
N SER A 84 3.39 -12.60 21.09
CA SER A 84 4.24 -12.29 19.94
C SER A 84 3.64 -11.19 19.05
N ILE A 85 2.33 -11.28 18.77
CA ILE A 85 1.62 -10.25 17.99
C ILE A 85 1.58 -8.92 18.77
N GLN A 86 1.23 -8.96 20.05
CA GLN A 86 1.11 -7.76 20.88
C GLN A 86 2.43 -7.03 21.06
N SER A 87 3.54 -7.73 21.31
CA SER A 87 4.86 -7.10 21.42
C SER A 87 5.27 -6.38 20.13
N LEU A 88 4.94 -6.94 18.97
CA LEU A 88 5.19 -6.30 17.66
C LEU A 88 4.30 -5.08 17.40
N THR A 89 3.03 -5.10 17.84
CA THR A 89 2.08 -4.03 17.54
C THR A 89 1.92 -2.98 18.64
N LYS A 90 2.37 -3.26 19.86
CA LYS A 90 2.26 -2.34 21.01
C LYS A 90 2.80 -0.94 20.70
N PRO A 91 3.97 -0.75 20.06
CA PRO A 91 4.50 0.59 19.79
C PRO A 91 3.62 1.44 18.85
N LEU A 92 2.70 0.82 18.09
CA LEU A 92 1.83 1.55 17.17
C LEU A 92 0.70 2.28 17.89
N HIS A 93 0.26 1.80 19.06
CA HIS A 93 -0.89 2.32 19.80
C HIS A 93 -2.08 2.66 18.88
N SER A 94 -2.40 1.74 17.97
CA SER A 94 -3.43 1.95 16.95
C SER A 94 -4.82 1.77 17.55
N ASN A 95 -5.68 2.78 17.43
CA ASN A 95 -7.05 2.71 17.96
C ASN A 95 -8.02 2.11 16.94
N ARG A 96 -7.75 2.29 15.65
CA ARG A 96 -8.62 1.80 14.58
C ARG A 96 -8.31 0.39 14.13
N PHE A 97 -7.04 0.10 13.90
CA PHE A 97 -6.65 -1.14 13.24
C PHE A 97 -6.46 -2.23 14.28
N PRO A 98 -7.16 -3.38 14.17
CA PRO A 98 -6.86 -4.53 15.00
C PRO A 98 -5.42 -4.99 14.73
N ASN A 99 -4.78 -5.59 15.73
CA ASN A 99 -3.39 -6.04 15.64
C ASN A 99 -3.09 -6.86 14.37
N THR A 100 -4.03 -7.68 13.92
CA THR A 100 -3.90 -8.52 12.71
C THR A 100 -3.76 -7.73 11.41
N SER A 101 -4.20 -6.46 11.37
CA SER A 101 -4.08 -5.59 10.17
C SER A 101 -2.63 -5.31 9.79
N TRP A 102 -1.73 -5.36 10.78
CA TRP A 102 -0.30 -5.12 10.65
C TRP A 102 0.48 -6.33 10.16
N PHE A 103 -0.21 -7.43 9.84
CA PHE A 103 0.40 -8.65 9.33
C PHE A 103 -0.16 -9.00 7.96
N SER A 104 0.69 -9.57 7.12
CA SER A 104 0.31 -10.03 5.79
C SER A 104 -0.72 -11.17 5.88
N LYS A 105 -1.73 -11.11 5.02
CA LYS A 105 -2.70 -12.21 4.83
C LYS A 105 -2.14 -13.35 3.98
N HIS A 106 -0.99 -13.12 3.35
CA HIS A 106 -0.25 -14.11 2.58
C HIS A 106 1.01 -14.51 3.34
N LEU A 107 1.42 -15.76 3.22
CA LEU A 107 2.66 -16.28 3.77
C LEU A 107 3.82 -15.54 3.11
N ARG A 108 4.64 -14.86 3.93
CA ARG A 108 5.91 -14.29 3.53
C ARG A 108 7.02 -14.98 4.29
N TRP A 109 8.10 -15.38 3.64
CA TRP A 109 9.14 -16.19 4.29
C TRP A 109 10.54 -15.79 3.85
N CYS A 110 11.51 -16.24 4.66
CA CYS A 110 12.93 -16.17 4.33
C CYS A 110 13.40 -17.59 4.00
N ASN A 111 14.02 -17.78 2.82
CA ASN A 111 14.55 -19.08 2.40
C ASN A 111 15.62 -19.63 3.36
N GLN A 112 16.37 -18.75 4.04
CA GLN A 112 17.35 -19.18 5.04
C GLN A 112 16.66 -19.66 6.32
N CYS A 113 15.72 -18.89 6.91
CA CYS A 113 15.00 -19.32 8.12
C CYS A 113 14.23 -20.63 7.93
N ILE A 114 13.52 -20.75 6.79
CA ILE A 114 12.67 -21.91 6.55
C ILE A 114 13.48 -23.20 6.34
N SER A 115 14.74 -23.10 5.90
CA SER A 115 15.66 -24.26 5.81
C SER A 115 15.99 -24.90 7.16
N TYR A 116 15.75 -24.19 8.27
CA TYR A 116 15.84 -24.68 9.64
C TYR A 116 14.44 -24.94 10.26
N GLY A 117 13.40 -25.03 9.42
CA GLY A 117 12.01 -25.20 9.85
C GLY A 117 11.40 -23.98 10.53
N HIS A 118 12.06 -22.81 10.56
CA HIS A 118 11.60 -21.66 11.32
C HIS A 118 10.89 -20.62 10.45
N HIS A 119 9.75 -20.12 10.95
CA HIS A 119 9.06 -18.97 10.36
C HIS A 119 8.52 -18.06 11.47
N SER A 120 8.96 -16.80 11.49
CA SER A 120 8.63 -15.82 12.53
C SER A 120 7.46 -14.90 12.16
N TRP A 121 6.73 -14.40 13.16
CA TRP A 121 5.79 -13.28 13.05
C TRP A 121 6.44 -12.03 12.48
N LEU A 122 7.76 -11.86 12.64
CA LEU A 122 8.52 -10.80 11.99
C LEU A 122 8.49 -10.91 10.45
N HIS A 123 8.45 -12.12 9.90
CA HIS A 123 8.28 -12.30 8.45
C HIS A 123 6.88 -11.86 8.00
N GLN A 124 5.86 -12.00 8.86
CA GLN A 124 4.49 -11.59 8.55
C GLN A 124 4.21 -10.13 8.84
N PHE A 125 5.04 -9.44 9.62
CA PHE A 125 4.82 -8.06 10.02
C PHE A 125 5.04 -7.08 8.86
N LYS A 126 3.99 -6.38 8.41
CA LYS A 126 3.98 -5.58 7.17
C LYS A 126 5.03 -4.48 7.11
N LEU A 127 5.44 -3.97 8.26
CA LEU A 127 6.48 -2.93 8.34
C LEU A 127 7.87 -3.45 7.97
N LEU A 128 8.05 -4.77 7.86
CA LEU A 128 9.29 -5.41 7.42
C LEU A 128 9.15 -5.97 6.00
N GLU A 129 10.09 -5.56 5.15
CA GLU A 129 10.27 -6.07 3.78
C GLU A 129 11.42 -7.07 3.68
N HIS A 130 12.36 -7.01 4.63
CA HIS A 130 13.52 -7.88 4.71
C HIS A 130 13.47 -8.71 5.99
N CYS A 131 14.02 -9.91 5.92
CA CYS A 131 14.17 -10.80 7.06
C CYS A 131 15.10 -10.16 8.10
N PRO A 132 14.67 -9.97 9.36
CA PRO A 132 15.51 -9.29 10.36
C PRO A 132 16.65 -10.17 10.90
N PHE A 133 16.67 -11.46 10.55
CA PHE A 133 17.71 -12.41 10.92
C PHE A 133 18.82 -12.51 9.85
N HIS A 134 18.48 -12.33 8.58
CA HIS A 134 19.39 -12.56 7.45
C HIS A 134 19.56 -11.36 6.51
N LYS A 135 18.79 -10.28 6.71
CA LYS A 135 18.76 -9.05 5.90
C LYS A 135 18.48 -9.27 4.40
N VAL A 136 17.90 -10.41 4.03
CA VAL A 136 17.45 -10.71 2.67
C VAL A 136 15.98 -10.34 2.50
N LYS A 137 15.57 -9.97 1.28
CA LYS A 137 14.17 -9.68 0.96
C LYS A 137 13.29 -10.90 1.25
N LEU A 138 12.12 -10.66 1.84
CA LEU A 138 11.13 -11.71 2.08
C LEU A 138 10.44 -12.11 0.78
N GLU A 139 10.28 -13.41 0.57
CA GLU A 139 9.48 -13.97 -0.52
C GLU A 139 8.02 -13.99 -0.13
N ASP A 140 7.11 -13.68 -1.05
CA ASP A 140 5.66 -13.66 -0.83
C ASP A 140 4.87 -14.41 -1.92
N ASN A 141 5.58 -14.99 -2.90
CA ASN A 141 5.04 -15.74 -4.03
C ASN A 141 5.81 -17.05 -4.21
N CYS A 142 5.09 -18.15 -4.50
CA CYS A 142 5.75 -19.42 -4.77
C CYS A 142 6.66 -19.33 -6.01
N ALA A 143 7.91 -19.76 -5.91
CA ALA A 143 8.86 -19.68 -7.02
C ALA A 143 8.41 -20.49 -8.26
N ARG A 144 7.66 -21.58 -8.07
CA ARG A 144 7.13 -22.44 -9.15
C ARG A 144 5.84 -21.89 -9.75
N CYS A 145 4.77 -21.75 -8.95
CA CYS A 145 3.45 -21.38 -9.48
C CYS A 145 3.15 -19.88 -9.48
N LYS A 146 4.04 -19.06 -8.92
CA LYS A 146 3.95 -17.58 -8.79
C LYS A 146 2.74 -17.06 -8.01
N LYS A 147 1.93 -17.93 -7.39
CA LYS A 147 0.78 -17.51 -6.58
C LYS A 147 1.21 -17.08 -5.18
N ASN A 148 0.57 -16.05 -4.64
CA ASN A 148 0.62 -15.73 -3.22
C ASN A 148 -0.14 -16.81 -2.43
N ILE A 149 0.47 -17.31 -1.37
CA ILE A 149 -0.09 -18.40 -0.58
C ILE A 149 -0.80 -17.78 0.63
N PRO A 150 -2.10 -18.02 0.87
CA PRO A 150 -2.76 -17.48 2.06
C PRO A 150 -2.14 -18.00 3.36
N PHE A 151 -1.94 -17.11 4.34
CA PHE A 151 -1.45 -17.46 5.67
C PHE A 151 -2.58 -18.03 6.52
N VAL A 152 -2.90 -19.30 6.27
CA VAL A 152 -3.99 -20.04 6.94
C VAL A 152 -3.55 -21.47 7.16
N PHE A 153 -4.19 -22.14 8.12
CA PHE A 153 -4.04 -23.57 8.30
C PHE A 153 -5.03 -24.31 7.39
N SER A 154 -4.52 -24.92 6.31
CA SER A 154 -5.35 -25.56 5.28
C SER A 154 -4.55 -26.52 4.38
N ASN A 155 -5.16 -27.63 3.95
CA ASN A 155 -4.61 -28.52 2.92
C ASN A 155 -4.92 -28.08 1.47
N ARG A 156 -5.69 -26.98 1.31
CA ARG A 156 -6.02 -26.41 0.00
C ARG A 156 -4.83 -25.73 -0.66
N PHE A 157 -4.06 -24.98 0.13
CA PHE A 157 -2.99 -24.12 -0.37
C PHE A 157 -1.59 -24.71 -0.17
N PHE A 158 -1.49 -25.72 0.67
CA PHE A 158 -0.24 -26.39 1.01
C PHE A 158 -0.28 -27.86 0.61
N GLY A 159 0.88 -28.40 0.24
CA GLY A 159 1.09 -29.82 0.00
C GLY A 159 1.49 -30.53 1.30
N ASN A 160 2.55 -31.32 1.21
CA ASN A 160 3.29 -31.83 2.37
C ASN A 160 3.78 -30.68 3.27
N ALA A 161 4.28 -31.03 4.46
CA ALA A 161 4.89 -30.05 5.36
C ALA A 161 5.95 -29.21 4.62
N PHE A 162 5.94 -27.90 4.85
CA PHE A 162 6.83 -26.94 4.20
C PHE A 162 6.80 -26.97 2.66
N SER A 163 5.63 -27.21 2.06
CA SER A 163 5.49 -27.16 0.60
C SER A 163 4.21 -26.45 0.14
N CYS A 164 4.32 -25.78 -1.01
CA CYS A 164 3.18 -25.24 -1.72
C CYS A 164 2.34 -26.38 -2.31
N LYS A 165 1.03 -26.16 -2.52
CA LYS A 165 0.15 -27.15 -3.18
C LYS A 165 0.65 -27.60 -4.56
N CYS A 166 1.42 -26.77 -5.26
CA CYS A 166 2.03 -27.13 -6.56
C CYS A 166 3.25 -28.06 -6.44
N GLY A 167 3.59 -28.51 -5.23
CA GLY A 167 4.74 -29.37 -4.94
C GLY A 167 6.08 -28.63 -4.92
N PHE A 168 6.09 -27.29 -4.85
CA PHE A 168 7.30 -26.54 -4.57
C PHE A 168 7.62 -26.65 -3.08
N GLU A 169 8.78 -27.20 -2.76
CA GLU A 169 9.28 -27.31 -1.40
C GLU A 169 9.94 -25.99 -1.00
N PHE A 170 9.59 -25.46 0.16
CA PHE A 170 10.21 -24.24 0.67
C PHE A 170 11.57 -24.50 1.29
N ALA A 171 11.82 -25.74 1.72
CA ALA A 171 13.06 -26.22 2.30
C ALA A 171 13.22 -27.72 2.01
N ASP A 172 14.47 -28.16 1.86
CA ASP A 172 14.83 -29.57 1.75
C ASP A 172 15.36 -30.06 3.12
N PHE A 173 14.66 -31.05 3.69
CA PHE A 173 15.00 -31.68 4.96
C PHE A 173 15.47 -33.13 4.78
N SER A 174 15.73 -33.58 3.55
CA SER A 174 16.07 -34.98 3.25
C SER A 174 17.35 -35.46 3.95
N SER A 175 18.32 -34.57 4.14
CA SER A 175 19.63 -34.87 4.72
C SER A 175 19.73 -34.62 6.24
N THR A 176 19.02 -33.61 6.74
CA THR A 176 19.14 -33.13 8.13
C THR A 176 17.89 -33.43 8.98
N LEU A 177 16.79 -33.85 8.35
CA LEU A 177 15.49 -34.04 9.00
C LEU A 177 15.12 -32.81 9.86
N TRP A 178 15.06 -32.98 11.19
CA TRP A 178 14.78 -31.94 12.17
C TRP A 178 15.97 -31.67 13.11
N GLU A 179 17.17 -32.15 12.77
CA GLU A 179 18.37 -32.02 13.62
C GLU A 179 18.69 -30.57 13.95
N ASN A 180 18.48 -29.66 13.01
CA ASN A 180 18.84 -28.25 13.16
C ASN A 180 17.67 -27.35 13.60
N TRP A 181 16.52 -27.92 13.98
CA TRP A 181 15.34 -27.11 14.34
C TRP A 181 15.48 -26.37 15.68
N ASP A 182 16.48 -26.70 16.49
CA ASP A 182 16.86 -26.01 17.73
C ASP A 182 17.83 -24.82 17.50
N THR A 183 18.27 -24.62 16.26
CA THR A 183 19.14 -23.50 15.85
C THR A 183 18.57 -22.16 16.31
N LYS A 184 19.39 -21.38 17.03
CA LYS A 184 18.95 -20.09 17.58
C LYS A 184 19.00 -18.98 16.52
N PHE A 185 17.89 -18.25 16.42
CA PHE A 185 17.77 -17.08 15.56
C PHE A 185 18.05 -15.80 16.34
N LYS A 186 19.09 -15.07 15.94
CA LYS A 186 19.40 -13.75 16.50
C LYS A 186 18.94 -12.66 15.53
N ILE A 187 18.20 -11.69 16.03
CA ILE A 187 17.85 -10.49 15.27
C ILE A 187 19.12 -9.66 15.07
N VAL A 188 19.47 -9.39 13.82
CA VAL A 188 20.66 -8.61 13.43
C VAL A 188 20.32 -7.26 12.78
N ASP A 189 19.03 -7.05 12.51
CA ASP A 189 18.51 -5.79 11.98
C ASP A 189 18.33 -4.74 13.09
N SER A 190 18.99 -3.59 12.94
CA SER A 190 19.03 -2.55 13.98
C SER A 190 17.68 -1.83 14.13
N ALA A 191 16.95 -1.62 13.04
CA ALA A 191 15.61 -1.01 13.09
C ALA A 191 14.64 -1.92 13.85
N THR A 192 14.70 -3.22 13.61
CA THR A 192 13.91 -4.24 14.33
C THR A 192 14.26 -4.31 15.81
N LEU A 193 15.54 -4.36 16.16
CA LEU A 193 15.98 -4.36 17.57
C LEU A 193 15.49 -3.10 18.30
N HIS A 194 15.64 -1.94 17.67
CA HIS A 194 15.14 -0.68 18.24
C HIS A 194 13.62 -0.71 18.40
N TRP A 195 12.87 -1.18 17.41
CA TRP A 195 11.41 -1.30 17.50
C TRP A 195 10.94 -2.18 18.66
N LEU A 196 11.57 -3.34 18.82
CA LEU A 196 11.25 -4.25 19.92
C LEU A 196 11.59 -3.63 21.28
N SER A 197 12.64 -2.80 21.36
CA SER A 197 12.97 -2.07 22.59
C SER A 197 11.86 -1.10 23.02
N LEU A 198 11.15 -0.48 22.06
CA LEU A 198 10.02 0.43 22.35
C LEU A 198 8.84 -0.29 23.01
N SER A 199 8.63 -1.58 22.72
CA SER A 199 7.56 -2.35 23.38
C SER A 199 7.81 -2.55 24.88
N ASN A 200 9.06 -2.44 25.32
CA ASN A 200 9.48 -2.64 26.71
C ASN A 200 9.47 -1.33 27.52
N THR A 201 9.40 -0.17 26.86
CA THR A 201 9.32 1.13 27.52
C THR A 201 7.86 1.52 27.75
N ASN A 202 7.50 1.89 28.99
CA ASN A 202 6.21 2.51 29.29
C ASN A 202 6.13 3.99 28.87
N GLN A 203 7.18 4.51 28.21
CA GLN A 203 7.20 5.90 27.78
C GLN A 203 6.34 6.09 26.54
N GLU A 204 5.41 7.03 26.61
CA GLU A 204 4.65 7.60 25.50
C GLU A 204 5.58 8.39 24.56
N ASP A 205 6.60 7.74 24.01
CA ASP A 205 7.62 8.41 23.22
C ASP A 205 7.10 8.72 21.81
N GLY A 206 6.22 9.73 21.74
CA GLY A 206 5.54 10.26 20.56
C GLY A 206 4.57 9.28 19.88
N ARG A 207 3.34 9.75 19.64
CA ARG A 207 2.29 8.97 19.01
C ARG A 207 2.62 8.81 17.52
N ILE A 208 2.72 7.56 17.06
CA ILE A 208 2.94 7.21 15.65
C ILE A 208 1.59 7.20 14.93
N LEU A 209 1.53 7.80 13.75
CA LEU A 209 0.37 7.82 12.87
C LEU A 209 0.79 7.29 11.50
N ILE A 210 0.30 6.11 11.17
CA ILE A 210 0.70 5.34 9.99
C ILE A 210 -0.41 4.36 9.63
N LEU A 211 -0.54 4.05 8.34
CA LEU A 211 -1.46 3.00 7.87
C LEU A 211 -0.68 1.71 7.60
N PRO A 212 -1.28 0.53 7.84
CA PRO A 212 -0.59 -0.75 7.65
C PRO A 212 0.02 -0.96 6.26
N GLU A 213 -0.58 -0.42 5.19
CA GLU A 213 -0.12 -0.60 3.82
C GLU A 213 1.01 0.37 3.42
N PHE A 214 1.07 1.54 4.08
CA PHE A 214 2.04 2.61 3.75
C PHE A 214 3.18 2.68 4.77
N GLY A 215 3.25 1.73 5.70
CA GLY A 215 4.27 1.72 6.72
C GLY A 215 5.52 0.95 6.33
N ASN A 216 6.66 1.40 6.86
CA ASN A 216 7.93 0.70 6.79
C ASN A 216 8.68 0.96 8.10
N LEU A 217 9.35 -0.05 8.63
CA LEU A 217 10.01 0.06 9.93
C LEU A 217 11.25 0.96 9.87
N ASN A 218 11.93 1.00 8.74
CA ASN A 218 13.13 1.83 8.55
C ASN A 218 12.78 3.31 8.72
N ILE A 219 11.66 3.78 8.16
CA ILE A 219 11.21 5.17 8.32
C ILE A 219 10.71 5.50 9.73
N LEU A 220 10.37 4.49 10.52
CA LEU A 220 9.96 4.65 11.93
C LEU A 220 11.15 4.54 12.90
N SER A 221 12.32 4.11 12.42
CA SER A 221 13.51 3.97 13.24
C SER A 221 14.18 5.32 13.46
N VAL A 222 14.81 5.51 14.64
CA VAL A 222 15.54 6.74 15.00
C VAL A 222 16.71 7.02 14.04
N PHE A 223 17.10 6.05 13.23
CA PHE A 223 18.18 6.15 12.26
C PHE A 223 17.78 6.89 10.97
N HIS A 224 16.49 7.11 10.70
CA HIS A 224 16.05 7.82 9.50
C HIS A 224 15.59 9.25 9.85
N PRO A 225 16.17 10.31 9.22
CA PRO A 225 15.77 11.67 9.52
C PRO A 225 14.34 11.94 9.02
N TYR A 226 13.57 12.69 9.81
CA TYR A 226 12.30 13.24 9.34
C TYR A 226 12.55 14.27 8.23
N ILE A 227 11.65 14.33 7.24
CA ILE A 227 11.78 15.24 6.10
C ILE A 227 11.18 16.62 6.41
N ALA A 228 10.14 16.66 7.22
CA ALA A 228 9.45 17.90 7.58
C ALA A 228 8.99 17.88 9.03
N LYS A 229 9.01 19.05 9.67
CA LYS A 229 8.50 19.28 11.01
C LYS A 229 7.66 20.56 11.04
N LYS A 230 6.53 20.52 11.74
CA LYS A 230 5.70 21.71 11.99
C LYS A 230 5.13 21.67 13.40
N SER A 231 5.00 22.85 14.01
CA SER A 231 4.45 23.03 15.35
C SER A 231 3.13 23.77 15.26
N PHE A 232 2.10 23.23 15.92
CA PHE A 232 0.77 23.82 15.99
C PHE A 232 0.43 24.17 17.43
N THR A 233 -0.30 25.26 17.63
CA THR A 233 -0.85 25.59 18.96
C THR A 233 -2.09 24.73 19.17
N LYS A 234 -2.16 23.98 20.27
CA LYS A 234 -3.26 23.03 20.50
C LYS A 234 -4.61 23.74 20.56
N ASP A 235 -4.66 24.96 21.09
CA ASP A 235 -5.89 25.73 21.36
C ASP A 235 -6.47 26.52 20.17
N ASN A 236 -5.72 26.66 19.07
CA ASN A 236 -6.18 27.39 17.89
C ASN A 236 -6.96 26.49 16.92
N ASN A 237 -7.89 27.06 16.16
CA ASN A 237 -8.62 26.41 15.05
C ASN A 237 -9.15 25.02 15.39
N LYS A 238 -9.73 24.89 16.57
CA LYS A 238 -10.27 23.63 17.09
C LYS A 238 -11.58 23.29 16.41
N ILE A 239 -11.70 22.05 15.95
CA ILE A 239 -12.97 21.45 15.51
C ILE A 239 -13.39 20.35 16.48
N SER A 240 -14.69 20.11 16.60
CA SER A 240 -15.20 18.94 17.31
C SER A 240 -15.03 17.66 16.47
N ILE A 241 -15.18 16.51 17.11
CA ILE A 241 -15.20 15.22 16.39
C ILE A 241 -16.43 15.14 15.47
N ASP A 242 -17.56 15.67 15.90
CA ASP A 242 -18.77 15.73 15.06
C ASP A 242 -18.55 16.61 13.84
N ASP A 243 -17.82 17.72 13.98
CA ASP A 243 -17.45 18.54 12.83
C ASP A 243 -16.60 17.75 11.83
N PHE A 244 -15.64 16.95 12.31
CA PHE A 244 -14.82 16.12 11.43
C PHE A 244 -15.65 15.14 10.58
N TYR A 245 -16.69 14.52 11.16
CA TYR A 245 -17.52 13.54 10.46
C TYR A 245 -18.67 14.14 9.65
N TYR A 246 -19.26 15.24 10.14
CA TYR A 246 -20.57 15.71 9.67
C TYR A 246 -20.57 17.17 9.19
N SER A 247 -19.54 17.98 9.49
CA SER A 247 -19.53 19.38 9.06
C SER A 247 -19.28 19.50 7.56
N THR A 248 -20.30 19.98 6.85
CA THR A 248 -20.18 20.33 5.43
C THR A 248 -19.20 21.47 5.19
N GLN A 249 -19.03 22.37 6.16
CA GLN A 249 -18.08 23.48 6.06
C GLN A 249 -16.64 22.96 6.15
N PHE A 250 -16.36 22.10 7.14
CA PHE A 250 -15.03 21.52 7.29
C PHE A 250 -14.66 20.63 6.09
N ASN A 251 -15.60 19.81 5.59
CA ASN A 251 -15.39 19.00 4.39
C ASN A 251 -15.06 19.85 3.15
N LYS A 252 -15.71 21.00 2.97
CA LYS A 252 -15.36 21.97 1.90
C LYS A 252 -13.95 22.52 2.08
N GLU A 253 -13.57 22.87 3.30
CA GLU A 253 -12.22 23.41 3.60
C GLU A 253 -11.13 22.38 3.29
N LEU A 254 -11.31 21.12 3.72
CA LEU A 254 -10.39 20.03 3.36
C LEU A 254 -10.31 19.81 1.84
N TYR A 255 -11.46 19.84 1.14
CA TYR A 255 -11.49 19.75 -0.32
C TYR A 255 -10.67 20.87 -0.96
N TYR A 256 -10.88 22.14 -0.57
CA TYR A 256 -10.12 23.27 -1.11
C TYR A 256 -8.63 23.19 -0.80
N ASN A 257 -8.26 22.75 0.41
CA ASN A 257 -6.86 22.52 0.74
C ASN A 257 -6.22 21.44 -0.16
N ASN A 258 -6.95 20.36 -0.46
CA ASN A 258 -6.49 19.32 -1.38
C ASN A 258 -6.38 19.84 -2.82
N VAL A 259 -7.30 20.69 -3.26
CA VAL A 259 -7.24 21.40 -4.55
C VAL A 259 -5.95 22.22 -4.66
N ASP A 260 -5.67 23.07 -3.66
CA ASP A 260 -4.51 23.97 -3.69
C ASP A 260 -3.19 23.19 -3.64
N THR A 261 -3.16 22.11 -2.86
CA THR A 261 -2.03 21.18 -2.83
C THR A 261 -1.80 20.53 -4.19
N PHE A 262 -2.86 19.97 -4.80
CA PHE A 262 -2.76 19.34 -6.12
C PHE A 262 -2.32 20.34 -7.19
N GLN A 263 -2.85 21.57 -7.19
CA GLN A 263 -2.43 22.62 -8.12
C GLN A 263 -0.96 23.02 -7.90
N THR A 264 -0.46 22.95 -6.67
CA THR A 264 0.95 23.18 -6.36
C THR A 264 1.83 22.09 -6.96
N VAL A 265 1.44 20.83 -6.83
CA VAL A 265 2.11 19.70 -7.50
C VAL A 265 2.05 19.83 -9.02
N ASP A 266 0.88 20.15 -9.58
CA ASP A 266 0.69 20.34 -11.02
C ASP A 266 1.62 21.43 -11.58
N ARG A 267 1.69 22.58 -10.90
CA ARG A 267 2.60 23.67 -11.27
C ARG A 267 4.06 23.24 -11.16
N HIS A 268 4.43 22.51 -10.12
CA HIS A 268 5.78 21.99 -9.95
C HIS A 268 6.17 21.06 -11.11
N ILE A 269 5.33 20.07 -11.42
CA ILE A 269 5.55 19.13 -12.53
C ILE A 269 5.64 19.89 -13.86
N ARG A 270 4.72 20.83 -14.12
CA ARG A 270 4.72 21.62 -15.36
C ARG A 270 5.97 22.46 -15.55
N LYS A 271 6.47 23.08 -14.48
CA LYS A 271 7.64 23.97 -14.55
C LYS A 271 8.96 23.20 -14.61
N ASN A 272 9.09 22.13 -13.83
CA ASN A 272 10.38 21.45 -13.67
C ASN A 272 10.55 20.28 -14.65
N VAL A 273 9.47 19.58 -15.00
CA VAL A 273 9.54 18.39 -15.87
C VAL A 273 8.96 18.67 -17.26
N LEU A 274 7.79 19.30 -17.34
CA LEU A 274 7.03 19.38 -18.59
C LEU A 274 7.16 20.69 -19.37
N TRP A 275 8.06 21.59 -18.99
CA TRP A 275 8.12 22.94 -19.55
C TRP A 275 8.37 22.95 -21.07
N LYS A 276 9.12 21.98 -21.61
CA LYS A 276 9.35 21.81 -23.05
C LYS A 276 8.19 21.11 -23.79
N HIS A 277 7.20 20.59 -23.08
CA HIS A 277 6.18 19.66 -23.59
C HIS A 277 4.75 20.23 -23.55
N SER A 278 4.58 21.52 -23.26
CA SER A 278 3.26 22.19 -23.22
C SER A 278 2.43 21.98 -24.49
N ASN A 279 3.04 22.12 -25.67
CA ASN A 279 2.37 21.88 -26.95
C ASN A 279 2.02 20.40 -27.15
N CYS A 280 2.85 19.47 -26.67
CA CYS A 280 2.58 18.03 -26.78
C CYS A 280 1.38 17.63 -25.91
N ILE A 281 1.31 18.20 -24.70
CA ILE A 281 0.16 18.03 -23.81
C ILE A 281 -1.11 18.56 -24.48
N LYS A 282 -1.04 19.76 -25.07
CA LYS A 282 -2.16 20.34 -25.83
C LYS A 282 -2.58 19.45 -27.01
N GLN A 283 -1.62 18.93 -27.77
CA GLN A 283 -1.86 18.05 -28.91
C GLN A 283 -2.65 16.80 -28.49
N PHE A 284 -2.19 16.12 -27.43
CA PHE A 284 -2.83 14.90 -26.98
C PHE A 284 -4.20 15.18 -26.33
N TRP A 285 -4.30 16.19 -25.46
CA TRP A 285 -5.55 16.52 -24.77
C TRP A 285 -6.68 17.00 -25.67
N GLN A 286 -6.37 17.77 -26.70
CA GLN A 286 -7.38 18.33 -27.60
C GLN A 286 -7.57 17.48 -28.86
N LEU A 287 -6.96 16.30 -28.92
CA LEU A 287 -6.99 15.41 -30.09
C LEU A 287 -6.63 16.20 -31.36
N LEU A 288 -5.48 16.89 -31.35
CA LEU A 288 -5.05 17.72 -32.46
C LEU A 288 -4.45 16.88 -33.58
N LYS A 289 -4.93 17.07 -34.81
CA LYS A 289 -4.34 16.52 -36.04
C LYS A 289 -4.59 17.44 -37.24
N ASN A 290 -3.92 17.19 -38.36
CA ASN A 290 -4.23 17.83 -39.63
C ASN A 290 -5.41 17.14 -40.32
N ASP A 291 -6.02 17.84 -41.28
CA ASP A 291 -7.09 17.27 -42.09
C ASP A 291 -6.51 16.22 -43.05
N GLY A 292 -7.22 15.10 -43.21
CA GLY A 292 -6.77 13.99 -44.06
C GLY A 292 -5.59 13.17 -43.52
N GLU A 293 -4.98 13.56 -42.41
CA GLU A 293 -3.87 12.83 -41.77
C GLU A 293 -4.32 12.02 -40.55
N ASP A 294 -3.52 11.00 -40.21
CA ASP A 294 -3.65 10.24 -38.98
C ASP A 294 -3.32 11.05 -37.73
N PHE A 295 -3.72 10.56 -36.55
CA PHE A 295 -3.28 11.14 -35.29
C PHE A 295 -1.75 11.03 -35.13
N PRO A 296 -1.08 12.12 -34.73
CA PRO A 296 0.37 12.15 -34.60
C PRO A 296 0.85 11.33 -33.40
N ASP A 297 2.12 10.92 -33.45
CA ASP A 297 2.78 10.21 -32.36
C ASP A 297 2.64 10.95 -31.02
N ILE A 298 2.26 10.19 -29.99
CA ILE A 298 2.08 10.72 -28.65
C ILE A 298 3.45 10.91 -27.99
N CYS A 299 3.68 12.10 -27.44
CA CYS A 299 4.84 12.36 -26.59
C CYS A 299 4.71 11.63 -25.25
N PRO A 300 5.72 10.83 -24.80
CA PRO A 300 5.65 10.10 -23.52
C PRO A 300 5.37 11.01 -22.31
N TYR A 301 5.95 12.21 -22.27
CA TYR A 301 5.68 13.20 -21.22
C TYR A 301 4.24 13.70 -21.20
N ALA A 302 3.64 13.87 -22.39
CA ALA A 302 2.24 14.26 -22.49
C ALA A 302 1.35 13.10 -22.05
N TYR A 303 1.64 11.89 -22.51
CA TYR A 303 0.91 10.67 -22.15
C TYR A 303 0.91 10.43 -20.64
N ALA A 304 2.08 10.51 -19.99
CA ALA A 304 2.25 10.40 -18.55
C ALA A 304 1.39 11.42 -17.79
N TYR A 305 1.50 12.68 -18.19
CA TYR A 305 0.84 13.79 -17.49
C TYR A 305 -0.69 13.74 -17.61
N VAL A 306 -1.19 13.42 -18.81
CA VAL A 306 -2.63 13.29 -19.05
C VAL A 306 -3.23 12.15 -18.22
N ASN A 307 -2.57 10.98 -18.21
CA ASN A 307 -3.06 9.83 -17.45
C ASN A 307 -2.87 9.98 -15.95
N TRP A 308 -1.77 10.60 -15.48
CA TRP A 308 -1.59 10.98 -14.08
C TRP A 308 -2.78 11.78 -13.54
N ARG A 309 -3.22 12.81 -14.29
CA ARG A 309 -4.41 13.59 -13.91
C ARG A 309 -5.68 12.75 -13.98
N LYS A 310 -5.92 12.04 -15.08
CA LYS A 310 -7.13 11.23 -15.26
C LYS A 310 -7.30 10.24 -14.12
N THR A 311 -6.25 9.50 -13.77
CA THR A 311 -6.28 8.47 -12.74
C THR A 311 -6.43 9.07 -11.34
N LEU A 312 -5.65 10.10 -10.97
CA LEU A 312 -5.78 10.70 -9.62
C LEU A 312 -7.14 11.36 -9.38
N LEU A 313 -7.66 12.05 -10.39
CA LEU A 313 -8.92 12.78 -10.33
C LEU A 313 -10.14 11.89 -10.62
N LYS A 314 -9.92 10.66 -11.10
CA LYS A 314 -10.95 9.76 -11.62
C LYS A 314 -11.88 10.45 -12.63
N THR A 315 -11.30 11.13 -13.61
CA THR A 315 -12.09 11.71 -14.71
C THR A 315 -12.47 10.63 -15.71
N GLU A 316 -13.68 10.71 -16.27
CA GLU A 316 -14.18 9.71 -17.22
C GLU A 316 -13.36 9.64 -18.52
N ARG A 317 -12.84 10.78 -18.96
CA ARG A 317 -12.18 10.95 -20.25
C ARG A 317 -10.82 11.57 -20.05
N PHE A 318 -9.87 11.21 -20.92
CA PHE A 318 -8.55 11.85 -20.91
C PHE A 318 -8.54 13.20 -21.66
N TYR A 319 -9.42 13.40 -22.66
CA TYR A 319 -9.40 14.56 -23.56
C TYR A 319 -10.34 15.71 -23.12
N ARG A 320 -10.12 16.93 -23.64
CA ARG A 320 -10.94 18.12 -23.34
C ARG A 320 -10.89 19.22 -24.40
N SER A 321 -11.94 20.02 -24.47
CA SER A 321 -12.05 21.17 -25.38
C SER A 321 -11.25 22.39 -24.90
N ASP A 322 -11.29 22.72 -23.60
CA ASP A 322 -10.58 23.87 -23.02
C ASP A 322 -9.57 23.44 -21.95
N ILE A 323 -8.31 23.87 -22.11
CA ILE A 323 -7.21 23.59 -21.18
C ILE A 323 -7.22 24.54 -19.97
N ARG A 324 -7.98 25.65 -20.05
CA ARG A 324 -8.09 26.67 -18.99
C ARG A 324 -9.19 26.36 -17.98
N ILE A 325 -10.18 25.54 -18.35
CA ILE A 325 -11.20 25.08 -17.41
C ILE A 325 -10.54 24.07 -16.48
N ASN A 326 -10.37 24.46 -15.22
CA ASN A 326 -9.90 23.56 -14.18
C ASN A 326 -10.93 22.42 -14.02
N ASP A 327 -10.47 21.17 -14.13
CA ASP A 327 -11.24 19.96 -13.76
C ASP A 327 -11.62 19.94 -12.26
N VAL A 328 -11.25 20.99 -11.54
CA VAL A 328 -11.59 21.23 -10.15
C VAL A 328 -13.01 21.76 -10.10
N ALA A 329 -13.96 20.85 -9.90
CA ALA A 329 -15.32 21.22 -9.57
C ALA A 329 -15.32 22.06 -8.28
N ARG A 330 -15.60 23.37 -8.39
CA ARG A 330 -15.77 24.27 -7.23
C ARG A 330 -16.99 23.92 -6.36
N SER A 331 -17.75 22.88 -6.73
CA SER A 331 -18.90 22.35 -6.01
C SER A 331 -18.58 21.10 -5.18
N GLY A 332 -17.34 20.59 -5.18
CA GLY A 332 -16.93 19.42 -4.38
C GLY A 332 -17.03 19.64 -2.87
N GLY A 333 -17.05 18.55 -2.10
CA GLY A 333 -17.06 18.59 -0.63
C GLY A 333 -18.43 18.95 -0.01
N ARG A 334 -19.52 18.94 -0.80
CA ARG A 334 -20.88 19.19 -0.30
C ARG A 334 -21.55 17.96 0.33
N PHE A 335 -21.10 16.76 -0.02
CA PHE A 335 -21.70 15.50 0.44
C PHE A 335 -20.61 14.55 0.95
N GLY A 336 -20.43 14.52 2.27
CA GLY A 336 -19.45 13.66 2.94
C GLY A 336 -17.99 14.07 2.69
N TYR A 337 -17.08 13.17 3.07
CA TYR A 337 -15.64 13.36 2.94
C TYR A 337 -15.21 13.10 1.48
N GLU A 338 -15.03 14.17 0.71
CA GLU A 338 -14.55 14.12 -0.69
C GLU A 338 -13.29 14.99 -0.82
N LEU A 339 -12.29 14.49 -1.55
CA LEU A 339 -11.12 15.25 -1.99
C LEU A 339 -11.07 15.29 -3.52
N LEU A 340 -10.38 16.28 -4.09
CA LEU A 340 -10.16 16.38 -5.53
C LEU A 340 -9.39 15.15 -6.06
N THR A 341 -8.37 14.70 -5.33
CA THR A 341 -7.60 13.49 -5.63
C THR A 341 -8.35 12.22 -5.22
N ARG A 342 -9.46 11.92 -5.90
CA ARG A 342 -10.39 10.82 -5.62
C ARG A 342 -9.76 9.43 -5.54
N ALA A 343 -8.61 9.22 -6.17
CA ALA A 343 -7.88 7.96 -6.12
C ALA A 343 -7.30 7.63 -4.72
N ILE A 344 -7.14 8.64 -3.87
CA ILE A 344 -6.43 8.55 -2.59
C ILE A 344 -7.24 9.11 -1.41
N THR A 345 -8.49 9.50 -1.66
CA THR A 345 -9.40 10.05 -0.63
C THR A 345 -9.53 9.11 0.58
N ASP A 346 -9.77 7.82 0.34
CA ASP A 346 -9.96 6.86 1.42
C ASP A 346 -8.69 6.67 2.24
N ASP A 347 -7.52 6.64 1.61
CA ASP A 347 -6.24 6.49 2.31
C ASP A 347 -5.98 7.68 3.25
N ILE A 348 -6.19 8.91 2.77
CA ILE A 348 -6.04 10.12 3.59
C ILE A 348 -7.08 10.14 4.71
N LYS A 349 -8.34 9.85 4.39
CA LYS A 349 -9.43 9.79 5.37
C LYS A 349 -9.09 8.81 6.49
N LEU A 350 -8.61 7.61 6.12
CA LEU A 350 -8.27 6.57 7.07
C LEU A 350 -7.21 7.03 8.07
N LEU A 351 -6.20 7.76 7.59
CA LEU A 351 -5.11 8.32 8.37
C LEU A 351 -5.60 9.45 9.29
N LEU A 352 -6.42 10.38 8.79
CA LEU A 352 -6.96 11.47 9.61
C LEU A 352 -7.88 10.97 10.72
N GLU A 353 -8.72 9.97 10.42
CA GLU A 353 -9.59 9.32 11.42
C GLU A 353 -8.77 8.62 12.51
N GLU A 354 -7.65 7.98 12.18
CA GLU A 354 -6.76 7.40 13.20
C GLU A 354 -6.19 8.50 14.12
N TYR A 355 -5.79 9.65 13.56
CA TYR A 355 -5.35 10.79 14.36
C TYR A 355 -6.47 11.31 15.27
N VAL A 356 -7.70 11.43 14.76
CA VAL A 356 -8.89 11.84 15.52
C VAL A 356 -9.14 10.89 16.69
N LEU A 357 -9.12 9.58 16.44
CA LEU A 357 -9.34 8.55 17.46
C LEU A 357 -8.26 8.57 18.55
N LYS A 358 -7.02 8.94 18.22
CA LYS A 358 -5.94 9.07 19.22
C LYS A 358 -6.02 10.34 20.07
N ASN A 359 -6.98 11.24 19.80
CA ASN A 359 -7.24 12.43 20.61
C ASN A 359 -8.34 12.23 21.66
N ASN A 360 -8.83 11.00 21.88
CA ASN A 360 -9.69 10.59 23.01
C ASN A 360 -10.90 11.51 23.31
N GLY A 361 -11.58 12.03 22.28
CA GLY A 361 -12.74 12.91 22.50
C GLY A 361 -12.42 14.40 22.58
N GLU A 362 -11.14 14.79 22.62
CA GLU A 362 -10.75 16.20 22.64
C GLU A 362 -11.02 16.88 21.30
N LYS A 363 -11.24 18.20 21.35
CA LYS A 363 -11.27 19.04 20.14
C LYS A 363 -9.91 19.00 19.44
N ILE A 364 -9.92 18.95 18.12
CA ILE A 364 -8.75 18.70 17.30
C ILE A 364 -8.33 19.97 16.59
N ASN A 365 -7.04 20.26 16.58
CA ASN A 365 -6.51 21.36 15.78
C ASN A 365 -6.66 21.04 14.28
N LYS A 366 -7.46 21.83 13.59
CA LYS A 366 -7.74 21.70 12.16
C LYS A 366 -6.49 21.78 11.31
N ASP A 367 -5.59 22.72 11.61
CA ASP A 367 -4.37 22.96 10.82
C ASP A 367 -3.46 21.72 10.79
N THR A 368 -3.53 20.89 11.83
CA THR A 368 -2.80 19.63 11.91
C THR A 368 -3.34 18.61 10.89
N LEU A 369 -4.67 18.51 10.76
CA LEU A 369 -5.32 17.64 9.77
C LEU A 369 -5.00 18.10 8.35
N GLU A 370 -5.09 19.41 8.11
CA GLU A 370 -4.76 20.02 6.81
C GLU A 370 -3.30 19.74 6.42
N TRP A 371 -2.36 19.88 7.36
CA TRP A 371 -0.94 19.61 7.09
C TRP A 371 -0.64 18.14 6.80
N ILE A 372 -1.28 17.20 7.52
CA ILE A 372 -1.15 15.77 7.21
C ILE A 372 -1.67 15.50 5.79
N GLN A 373 -2.85 16.02 5.44
CA GLN A 373 -3.44 15.89 4.12
C GLN A 373 -2.54 16.48 3.01
N GLU A 374 -1.99 17.69 3.22
CA GLU A 374 -1.10 18.37 2.27
C GLU A 374 0.11 17.50 1.94
N HIS A 375 0.82 17.02 2.96
CA HIS A 375 2.04 16.24 2.76
C HIS A 375 1.77 14.90 2.11
N TRP A 376 0.71 14.21 2.55
CA TRP A 376 0.30 12.95 1.93
C TRP A 376 -0.03 13.17 0.45
N THR A 377 -0.91 14.14 0.15
CA THR A 377 -1.34 14.47 -1.23
C THR A 377 -0.14 14.85 -2.09
N TYR A 378 0.72 15.73 -1.60
CA TYR A 378 1.87 16.24 -2.36
C TYR A 378 2.81 15.10 -2.74
N ARG A 379 3.25 14.31 -1.75
CA ARG A 379 4.27 13.28 -1.92
C ARG A 379 3.76 12.15 -2.81
N PHE A 380 2.54 11.67 -2.54
CA PHE A 380 1.94 10.63 -3.36
C PHE A 380 1.74 11.09 -4.81
N SER A 381 1.16 12.28 -5.01
CA SER A 381 0.86 12.78 -6.35
C SER A 381 2.13 12.94 -7.19
N LEU A 382 3.22 13.40 -6.58
CA LEU A 382 4.51 13.56 -7.26
C LEU A 382 5.14 12.20 -7.59
N MET A 383 5.17 11.26 -6.64
CA MET A 383 5.67 9.91 -6.88
C MET A 383 4.89 9.20 -7.99
N PHE A 384 3.56 9.28 -7.95
CA PHE A 384 2.71 8.67 -8.97
C PHE A 384 2.94 9.26 -10.36
N PHE A 385 3.19 10.57 -10.47
CA PHE A 385 3.56 11.17 -11.75
C PHE A 385 4.85 10.57 -12.33
N TYR A 386 5.88 10.37 -11.49
CA TYR A 386 7.14 9.78 -11.95
C TYR A 386 7.00 8.31 -12.35
N GLU A 387 6.18 7.53 -11.64
CA GLU A 387 5.83 6.17 -12.08
C GLU A 387 5.06 6.22 -13.42
N CYS A 388 4.09 7.12 -13.58
CA CYS A 388 3.43 7.30 -14.87
C CYS A 388 4.41 7.63 -16.00
N LEU A 389 5.40 8.50 -15.73
CA LEU A 389 6.42 8.86 -16.72
C LEU A 389 7.27 7.66 -17.12
N LYS A 390 7.80 6.94 -16.13
CA LYS A 390 8.61 5.73 -16.33
C LYS A 390 7.94 4.71 -17.24
N TYR A 391 6.66 4.41 -17.02
CA TYR A 391 5.94 3.44 -17.85
C TYR A 391 5.54 3.97 -19.23
N SER A 392 5.39 5.29 -19.39
CA SER A 392 4.86 5.89 -20.62
C SER A 392 5.71 5.62 -21.86
N GLY A 393 7.04 5.58 -21.72
CA GLY A 393 7.92 5.24 -22.85
C GLY A 393 7.68 3.82 -23.37
N ASP A 394 7.71 2.84 -22.46
CA ASP A 394 7.56 1.43 -22.81
C ASP A 394 6.19 1.11 -23.40
N ILE A 395 5.14 1.76 -22.90
CA ILE A 395 3.77 1.55 -23.38
C ILE A 395 3.63 2.00 -24.83
N LEU A 396 4.13 3.20 -25.14
CA LEU A 396 4.01 3.78 -26.47
C LEU A 396 4.87 3.05 -27.51
N VAL A 397 6.04 2.54 -27.12
CA VAL A 397 6.92 1.78 -28.03
C VAL A 397 6.37 0.40 -28.35
N ASN A 398 5.79 -0.29 -27.37
CA ASN A 398 5.38 -1.69 -27.54
C ASN A 398 3.92 -1.86 -28.03
N ASP A 399 3.25 -0.77 -28.41
CA ASP A 399 1.81 -0.70 -28.73
C ASP A 399 0.97 -1.59 -27.79
N LYS A 400 1.28 -1.54 -26.48
CA LYS A 400 0.57 -2.34 -25.48
C LYS A 400 -0.85 -1.80 -25.37
N LYS A 401 -1.75 -2.40 -26.16
CA LYS A 401 -3.20 -2.18 -26.07
C LYS A 401 -3.61 -2.51 -24.64
N ASN A 402 -4.15 -1.52 -23.92
CA ASN A 402 -4.66 -1.60 -22.55
C ASN A 402 -3.60 -1.49 -21.45
N THR A 403 -3.07 -0.28 -21.25
CA THR A 403 -2.34 0.01 -20.01
C THR A 403 -3.35 0.26 -18.91
N ASN A 404 -3.41 -0.67 -17.96
CA ASN A 404 -4.19 -0.48 -16.75
C ASN A 404 -3.47 0.51 -15.82
N TRP A 405 -3.83 1.79 -15.91
CA TRP A 405 -3.32 2.84 -15.03
C TRP A 405 -3.71 2.64 -13.57
N ASP A 406 -4.83 1.97 -13.30
CA ASP A 406 -5.20 1.60 -11.93
C ASP A 406 -4.20 0.58 -11.37
N LYS A 407 -3.66 -0.32 -12.19
CA LYS A 407 -2.57 -1.22 -11.78
C LYS A 407 -1.33 -0.42 -11.38
N ILE A 408 -0.91 0.55 -12.21
CA ILE A 408 0.24 1.42 -11.89
C ILE A 408 -0.02 2.22 -10.61
N LEU A 409 -1.25 2.71 -10.40
CA LEU A 409 -1.66 3.37 -9.16
C LEU A 409 -1.53 2.44 -7.94
N MET A 410 -2.00 1.19 -8.05
CA MET A 410 -1.90 0.20 -6.96
C MET A 410 -0.45 -0.18 -6.67
N ASP A 411 0.36 -0.40 -7.71
CA ASP A 411 1.80 -0.66 -7.57
C ASP A 411 2.50 0.54 -6.91
N THR A 412 2.10 1.78 -7.25
CA THR A 412 2.62 3.00 -6.61
C THR A 412 2.22 3.06 -5.14
N LYS A 413 0.96 2.76 -4.80
CA LYS A 413 0.48 2.68 -3.40
C LYS A 413 1.28 1.67 -2.59
N ALA A 414 1.56 0.49 -3.15
CA ALA A 414 2.34 -0.54 -2.47
C ALA A 414 3.76 -0.06 -2.12
N ASN A 415 4.37 0.74 -2.99
CA ASN A 415 5.73 1.26 -2.82
C ASN A 415 5.79 2.62 -2.09
N PHE A 416 4.64 3.26 -1.83
CA PHE A 416 4.59 4.56 -1.16
C PHE A 416 4.65 4.39 0.35
N LYS A 417 5.77 4.79 0.98
CA LYS A 417 5.97 4.69 2.43
C LYS A 417 5.99 6.06 3.10
N ILE A 418 5.06 6.29 4.02
CA ILE A 418 4.93 7.53 4.77
C ILE A 418 4.45 7.26 6.20
N ALA A 419 5.00 8.00 7.16
CA ALA A 419 4.58 7.97 8.54
C ALA A 419 4.64 9.36 9.17
N PHE A 420 3.85 9.58 10.20
CA PHE A 420 3.88 10.79 11.00
C PHE A 420 4.13 10.41 12.47
N LYS A 421 4.98 11.16 13.16
CA LYS A 421 5.12 11.09 14.61
C LYS A 421 4.71 12.44 15.18
N TYR A 422 3.92 12.45 16.23
CA TYR A 422 3.54 13.68 16.90
C TYR A 422 3.73 13.59 18.41
N GLN A 423 4.05 14.73 19.01
CA GLN A 423 4.27 14.87 20.44
C GLN A 423 3.63 16.17 20.94
N GLU A 424 3.02 16.11 22.11
CA GLU A 424 2.53 17.30 22.80
C GLU A 424 3.66 17.88 23.67
N VAL A 425 3.89 19.18 23.57
CA VAL A 425 4.94 19.88 24.32
C VAL A 425 4.34 21.11 24.99
N ASN A 426 4.65 21.29 26.28
CA ASN A 426 4.31 22.50 27.02
C ASN A 426 5.45 23.51 26.86
N VAL A 427 5.18 24.66 26.24
CA VAL A 427 6.16 25.74 26.09
C VAL A 427 5.55 27.01 26.66
N MET A 428 6.12 27.55 27.74
CA MET A 428 5.74 28.84 28.34
C MET A 428 4.21 28.98 28.46
N SER A 429 3.57 28.05 29.18
CA SER A 429 2.12 27.90 29.41
C SER A 429 1.21 27.57 28.20
N ALA A 430 1.71 27.53 26.97
CA ALA A 430 0.96 27.08 25.80
C ALA A 430 1.21 25.60 25.46
N LYS A 431 0.14 24.83 25.25
CA LYS A 431 0.22 23.45 24.74
C LYS A 431 0.43 23.48 23.23
N ARG A 432 1.49 22.82 22.74
CA ARG A 432 1.82 22.73 21.31
C ARG A 432 1.86 21.28 20.85
N ILE A 433 1.54 21.05 19.58
CA ILE A 433 1.67 19.74 18.92
C ILE A 433 2.80 19.85 17.90
N ASN A 434 3.87 19.09 18.10
CA ASN A 434 4.97 18.99 17.15
C ASN A 434 4.75 17.76 16.27
N LEU A 435 4.49 17.96 14.99
CA LEU A 435 4.41 16.89 13.99
C LEU A 435 5.72 16.76 13.23
N MET A 436 6.13 15.52 13.00
CA MET A 436 7.25 15.12 12.18
C MET A 436 6.76 14.12 11.13
N MET A 437 7.13 14.35 9.88
CA MET A 437 6.82 13.46 8.76
C MET A 437 8.08 12.70 8.34
N TYR A 438 7.96 11.39 8.25
CA TYR A 438 8.94 10.47 7.68
C TYR A 438 8.40 9.96 6.36
N TYR A 439 9.24 9.93 5.35
CA TYR A 439 8.87 9.49 4.00
C TYR A 439 10.08 8.81 3.39
N GLU A 440 9.88 7.63 2.83
CA GLU A 440 10.93 6.96 2.08
C GLU A 440 10.97 7.57 0.69
N ASN A 441 12.02 8.36 0.41
CA ASN A 441 12.22 8.90 -0.92
C ASN A 441 12.75 7.79 -1.83
N THR A 442 11.85 6.97 -2.37
CA THR A 442 12.21 5.98 -3.40
C THR A 442 12.52 6.63 -4.75
N ILE A 443 12.31 7.95 -4.88
CA ILE A 443 12.71 8.76 -6.05
C ILE A 443 14.20 9.12 -5.91
N ASP A 444 15.06 8.11 -5.89
CA ASP A 444 16.47 8.22 -6.27
C ASP A 444 16.72 7.56 -7.64
N THR A 445 15.63 7.36 -8.39
CA THR A 445 15.68 6.93 -9.78
C THR A 445 15.95 8.16 -10.64
N LYS A 446 17.09 8.16 -11.34
CA LYS A 446 17.33 9.09 -12.46
C LYS A 446 16.03 9.23 -13.25
N ILE A 447 15.53 10.46 -13.38
CA ILE A 447 14.34 10.76 -14.18
C ILE A 447 14.57 10.12 -15.55
N VAL A 448 13.70 9.18 -15.92
CA VAL A 448 13.82 8.48 -17.19
C VAL A 448 13.63 9.51 -18.31
N GLU A 449 14.67 9.75 -19.08
CA GLU A 449 14.60 10.64 -20.22
C GLU A 449 13.98 9.91 -21.41
N HIS A 450 12.81 10.38 -21.84
CA HIS A 450 12.16 9.87 -23.04
C HIS A 450 12.42 10.76 -24.26
N HIS A 451 12.48 10.14 -25.45
CA HIS A 451 12.52 10.90 -26.70
C HIS A 451 11.16 11.58 -26.96
N CYS A 452 11.21 12.86 -27.33
CA CYS A 452 10.02 13.62 -27.69
C CYS A 452 9.89 13.72 -29.22
N PRO A 453 8.78 13.21 -29.82
CA PRO A 453 8.60 13.27 -31.27
C PRO A 453 8.52 14.72 -31.79
N ASN A 454 8.14 15.66 -30.91
CA ASN A 454 7.99 17.09 -31.17
C ASN A 454 9.10 17.94 -30.52
N HIS A 455 10.32 17.42 -30.38
CA HIS A 455 11.42 18.14 -29.73
C HIS A 455 11.82 19.43 -30.46
N SER A 456 11.73 19.47 -31.80
CA SER A 456 12.15 20.62 -32.62
C SER A 456 11.14 21.77 -32.61
N LEU A 457 11.63 23.01 -32.69
CA LEU A 457 10.78 24.21 -32.76
C LEU A 457 9.81 24.19 -33.95
N ARG A 458 10.25 23.65 -35.09
CA ARG A 458 9.42 23.50 -36.29
C ARG A 458 8.20 22.61 -36.00
N LYS A 459 8.42 21.43 -35.41
CA LYS A 459 7.31 20.52 -35.05
C LYS A 459 6.39 21.14 -33.99
N LYS A 460 6.95 21.83 -32.98
CA LYS A 460 6.16 22.55 -31.97
C LYS A 460 5.24 23.63 -32.58
N ARG A 461 5.72 24.37 -33.58
CA ARG A 461 4.91 25.38 -34.31
C ARG A 461 3.89 24.75 -35.26
N ALA A 462 4.12 23.52 -35.73
CA ALA A 462 3.14 22.81 -36.54
C ALA A 462 1.89 22.45 -35.71
N ILE A 463 2.06 22.09 -34.43
CA ILE A 463 0.94 21.74 -33.53
C ILE A 463 -0.09 22.88 -33.42
N SER A 464 0.34 24.14 -33.39
CA SER A 464 -0.60 25.27 -33.29
C SER A 464 -1.48 25.46 -34.53
N LYS A 465 -1.14 24.83 -35.65
CA LYS A 465 -1.91 24.87 -36.90
C LYS A 465 -2.89 23.70 -37.04
N MET A 466 -2.79 22.68 -36.19
CA MET A 466 -3.66 21.50 -36.21
C MET A 466 -5.07 21.86 -35.72
N LYS A 467 -6.07 21.12 -36.22
CA LYS A 467 -7.46 21.24 -35.78
C LYS A 467 -7.75 20.26 -34.64
N SER A 468 -8.69 20.64 -33.78
CA SER A 468 -9.13 19.83 -32.64
C SER A 468 -10.24 18.89 -33.05
N TYR A 469 -10.08 17.62 -32.72
CA TYR A 469 -11.03 16.55 -33.03
C TYR A 469 -11.68 15.99 -31.77
N VAL A 470 -11.89 16.82 -30.74
CA VAL A 470 -12.71 16.42 -29.59
C VAL A 470 -14.16 16.11 -30.04
N PRO A 471 -14.81 15.06 -29.50
CA PRO A 471 -16.14 14.61 -29.97
C PRO A 471 -17.19 15.70 -30.07
N ALA A 472 -17.31 16.58 -29.08
CA ALA A 472 -18.28 17.68 -29.11
C ALA A 472 -18.08 18.61 -30.32
N ARG A 473 -16.83 18.86 -30.71
CA ARG A 473 -16.49 19.69 -31.87
C ARG A 473 -16.77 18.97 -33.19
N ILE A 474 -16.43 17.67 -33.26
CA ILE A 474 -16.75 16.85 -34.44
C ILE A 474 -18.25 16.80 -34.68
N SER A 475 -19.06 16.63 -33.63
CA SER A 475 -20.51 16.58 -33.75
C SER A 475 -21.10 17.87 -34.32
N ILE A 476 -20.44 19.03 -34.13
CA ILE A 476 -20.88 20.33 -34.64
C ILE A 476 -20.33 20.59 -36.05
N GLU A 477 -19.04 20.40 -36.26
CA GLU A 477 -18.36 20.75 -37.52
C GLU A 477 -18.52 19.67 -38.62
N TYR A 478 -18.75 18.41 -38.23
CA TYR A 478 -18.84 17.26 -39.14
C TYR A 478 -19.99 16.31 -38.79
N PRO A 479 -21.24 16.79 -38.65
CA PRO A 479 -22.37 16.02 -38.10
C PRO A 479 -22.75 14.76 -38.92
N LYS A 480 -22.34 14.68 -40.19
CA LYS A 480 -22.64 13.56 -41.10
C LYS A 480 -21.40 12.74 -41.49
N ASN A 481 -20.22 13.03 -40.93
CA ASN A 481 -18.99 12.30 -41.25
C ASN A 481 -18.82 11.11 -40.29
N TYR A 482 -19.60 10.05 -40.50
CA TYR A 482 -19.59 8.86 -39.64
C TYR A 482 -18.24 8.14 -39.61
N GLU A 483 -17.51 8.13 -40.73
CA GLU A 483 -16.17 7.55 -40.81
C GLU A 483 -15.21 8.26 -39.86
N LEU A 484 -15.16 9.59 -39.89
CA LEU A 484 -14.35 10.39 -38.97
C LEU A 484 -14.77 10.18 -37.52
N ILE A 485 -16.08 10.16 -37.23
CA ILE A 485 -16.60 9.94 -35.88
C ILE A 485 -16.16 8.56 -35.34
N ASN A 486 -16.25 7.51 -36.17
CA ASN A 486 -15.85 6.16 -35.81
C ASN A 486 -14.33 6.03 -35.64
N TYR A 487 -13.57 6.70 -36.51
CA TYR A 487 -12.11 6.75 -36.42
C TYR A 487 -11.65 7.40 -35.10
N VAL A 488 -12.18 8.58 -34.77
CA VAL A 488 -11.84 9.28 -33.52
C VAL A 488 -12.30 8.50 -32.31
N SER A 489 -13.50 7.91 -32.34
CA SER A 489 -13.99 7.06 -31.26
C SER A 489 -13.10 5.84 -31.03
N SER A 490 -12.59 5.23 -32.10
CA SER A 490 -11.66 4.10 -32.02
C SER A 490 -10.31 4.53 -31.44
N TYR A 491 -9.79 5.69 -31.84
CA TYR A 491 -8.58 6.27 -31.26
C TYR A 491 -8.73 6.57 -29.77
N ILE A 492 -9.85 7.16 -29.35
CA ILE A 492 -10.15 7.42 -27.94
C ILE A 492 -10.19 6.11 -27.17
N LYS A 493 -10.95 5.11 -27.64
CA LYS A 493 -11.05 3.79 -27.01
C LYS A 493 -9.68 3.14 -26.82
N LYS A 494 -8.75 3.29 -27.79
CA LYS A 494 -7.39 2.75 -27.67
C LYS A 494 -6.61 3.31 -26.47
N HIS A 495 -6.93 4.53 -26.03
CA HIS A 495 -6.18 5.24 -24.99
C HIS A 495 -6.97 5.52 -23.70
N ASP A 496 -8.28 5.24 -23.67
CA ASP A 496 -9.11 5.38 -22.48
C ASP A 496 -9.11 4.13 -21.57
N TYR A 497 -8.80 2.94 -22.11
CA TYR A 497 -8.83 1.65 -21.41
C TYR A 497 -7.45 1.08 -21.09
#